data_AF-A0A523DI53-F1
#
_entry.id   AF-A0A523DI53-F1
#
_cell.length_a   1.000
_cell.length_b   1.000
_cell.length_c   1.000
_cell.angle_alpha   90.00
_cell.angle_beta   90.00
_cell.angle_gamma   90.00
#
_symmetry.space_group_name_H-M   'P 1'
#
loop_
_entity.id
_entity.type
_entity.pdbx_description
1 polymer ?
#
loop_
_entity_poly.entity_id
_entity_poly.type
_entity_poly.pdbx_seq_one_letter_code
_entity_poly.pdbx_strand_id
1 'polypeptide(L)'
;MAVDPGVAEAYYATACGRLDDLDTTLQTLARCLRRASGFSDDESVTLEAAGVAAREAIAQLLATLDILERTGLGVVDLQGRMKKETRQLVTPLKRIDALASTRAKTDGTLARRLHELEEHTQFAAGALFPSSVHGLDQVNDLILFKLRPLVLPRFNREVDRQTQKGTWNDERRSAVEAAHEEIEKPFRHLTRFLNRLAVEPVDAATIRQGVRSHRAVMAAVAKMARTLRQRPHFSGFGGILGDVRAIALAARKGLLRLEVPLFPAWEKLGPLRPLITKDLYDHLAGVQKFALLNITARMLATGLGDRNLLASDFKIVIWQVFPDRIYLQADAKLIREVRKHTALFKTAPAGLHRFSAGSYKQRRPSRGGLQLSYAPEVEDSTTTVNIDADIDLFKRPFSHFFAEVLVNHLTGSTTSQYRVHDILADQQVPPIGGFEVLHTAALA
;
A
#
# COMPACT_ATOMS: atom_id res chain seq x y z
N MET A 1 -13.30 9.51 -16.59
CA MET A 1 -14.44 9.84 -15.71
C MET A 1 -14.60 8.72 -14.69
N ALA A 2 -13.61 8.49 -13.84
CA ALA A 2 -12.96 9.36 -12.83
C ALA A 2 -13.59 9.02 -11.48
N VAL A 3 -12.75 8.79 -10.48
CA VAL A 3 -13.14 8.78 -9.06
C VAL A 3 -13.92 10.08 -8.79
N ASP A 4 -14.78 10.11 -7.77
CA ASP A 4 -15.36 11.37 -7.30
C ASP A 4 -14.24 12.45 -7.31
N PRO A 5 -14.40 13.56 -8.06
CA PRO A 5 -13.35 14.56 -8.21
C PRO A 5 -12.76 14.98 -6.86
N GLY A 6 -13.57 15.08 -5.81
CA GLY A 6 -13.10 15.44 -4.47
C GLY A 6 -12.20 14.38 -3.83
N VAL A 7 -12.47 13.10 -4.08
CA VAL A 7 -11.64 12.00 -3.55
C VAL A 7 -10.32 11.87 -4.31
N ALA A 8 -10.33 12.09 -5.63
CA ALA A 8 -9.11 12.12 -6.43
C ALA A 8 -8.21 13.31 -6.05
N GLU A 9 -8.81 14.48 -5.83
CA GLU A 9 -8.11 15.70 -5.42
C GLU A 9 -7.49 15.57 -4.03
N ALA A 10 -8.24 15.04 -3.05
CA ALA A 10 -7.71 14.79 -1.70
C ALA A 10 -6.56 13.77 -1.70
N TYR A 11 -6.69 12.70 -2.48
CA TYR A 11 -5.61 11.73 -2.69
C TYR A 11 -4.37 12.40 -3.29
N TYR A 12 -4.55 13.17 -4.36
CA TYR A 12 -3.46 13.86 -5.05
C TYR A 12 -2.73 14.85 -4.14
N ALA A 13 -3.47 15.73 -3.46
CA ALA A 13 -2.90 16.71 -2.54
C ALA A 13 -2.11 16.03 -1.42
N THR A 14 -2.63 14.92 -0.87
CA THR A 14 -1.93 14.14 0.15
C THR A 14 -0.64 13.52 -0.40
N ALA A 15 -0.69 12.89 -1.57
CA ALA A 15 0.48 12.25 -2.19
C ALA A 15 1.58 13.26 -2.54
N CYS A 16 1.23 14.42 -3.12
CA CYS A 16 2.17 15.49 -3.41
C CYS A 16 2.81 16.03 -2.13
N GLY A 17 2.02 16.36 -1.12
CA GLY A 17 2.55 16.84 0.16
C GLY A 17 3.53 15.86 0.81
N ARG A 18 3.26 14.55 0.77
CA ARG A 18 4.20 13.54 1.31
C ARG A 18 5.48 13.38 0.49
N LEU A 19 5.42 13.61 -0.81
CA LEU A 19 6.61 13.60 -1.67
C LEU A 19 7.46 14.86 -1.45
N ASP A 20 6.85 16.02 -1.23
CA ASP A 20 7.53 17.26 -0.90
C ASP A 20 8.22 17.20 0.48
N ASP A 21 7.53 16.62 1.47
CA ASP A 21 8.11 16.32 2.79
C ASP A 21 9.37 15.42 2.65
N LEU A 22 9.27 14.40 1.79
CA LEU A 22 10.36 13.45 1.53
C LEU A 22 11.55 14.13 0.83
N ASP A 23 11.30 14.97 -0.19
CA ASP A 23 12.36 15.74 -0.85
C ASP A 23 13.05 16.70 0.12
N THR A 24 12.26 17.41 0.93
CA THR A 24 12.78 18.32 1.97
C THR A 24 13.67 17.59 2.98
N THR A 25 13.27 16.38 3.37
CA THR A 25 14.04 15.52 4.27
C THR A 25 15.33 15.04 3.63
N LEU A 26 15.30 14.62 2.35
CA LEU A 26 16.50 14.26 1.59
C LEU A 26 17.47 15.43 1.46
N GLN A 27 16.98 16.63 1.15
CA GLN A 27 17.82 17.84 1.09
C GLN A 27 18.48 18.15 2.43
N THR A 28 17.74 17.94 3.53
CA THR A 28 18.26 18.14 4.88
C THR A 28 19.30 17.10 5.26
N LEU A 29 19.05 15.82 4.95
CA LEU A 29 20.03 14.75 5.13
C LEU A 29 21.30 15.01 4.32
N ALA A 30 21.18 15.41 3.05
CA ALA A 30 22.34 15.74 2.21
C ALA A 30 23.19 16.88 2.81
N ARG A 31 22.56 17.90 3.41
CA ARG A 31 23.27 18.95 4.15
C ARG A 31 23.98 18.42 5.40
N CYS A 32 23.38 17.48 6.12
CA CYS A 32 24.01 16.83 7.27
C CYS A 32 25.21 15.98 6.84
N LEU A 33 25.06 15.16 5.79
CA LEU A 33 26.11 14.29 5.27
C LEU A 33 27.34 15.08 4.81
N ARG A 34 27.16 16.22 4.14
CA ARG A 34 28.28 17.12 3.74
C ARG A 34 29.06 17.71 4.92
N ARG A 35 28.45 17.77 6.11
CA ARG A 35 29.09 18.29 7.32
C ARG A 35 29.64 17.19 8.23
N ALA A 36 29.24 15.94 8.00
CA ALA A 36 29.70 14.81 8.77
C ALA A 36 31.15 14.51 8.37
N SER A 37 32.05 14.54 9.36
CA SER A 37 33.43 14.12 9.16
C SER A 37 33.52 12.59 9.06
N GLY A 38 34.51 12.09 8.34
CA GLY A 38 34.86 10.66 8.34
C GLY A 38 34.21 9.80 7.26
N PHE A 39 33.54 10.39 6.27
CA PHE A 39 33.31 9.73 4.98
C PHE A 39 34.58 9.84 4.12
N SER A 40 34.91 8.79 3.38
CA SER A 40 35.90 8.92 2.30
C SER A 40 35.34 9.80 1.19
N ASP A 41 36.23 10.30 0.31
CA ASP A 41 35.80 11.05 -0.88
C ASP A 41 34.86 10.19 -1.75
N ASP A 42 35.17 8.90 -1.91
CA ASP A 42 34.34 7.95 -2.67
C ASP A 42 32.95 7.74 -2.03
N GLU A 43 32.88 7.60 -0.70
CA GLU A 43 31.61 7.48 0.03
C GLU A 43 30.77 8.76 -0.11
N SER A 44 31.43 9.92 -0.05
CA SER A 44 30.77 11.23 -0.19
C SER A 44 30.19 11.42 -1.59
N VAL A 45 30.96 11.11 -2.64
CA VAL A 45 30.50 11.14 -4.03
C VAL A 45 29.34 10.16 -4.24
N THR A 46 29.43 8.96 -3.67
CA THR A 46 28.37 7.94 -3.79
C THR A 46 27.07 8.38 -3.10
N LEU A 47 27.17 8.99 -1.91
CA LEU A 47 26.03 9.54 -1.17
C LEU A 47 25.38 10.70 -1.91
N GLU A 48 26.16 11.63 -2.45
CA GLU A 48 25.65 12.75 -3.23
C GLU A 48 24.92 12.26 -4.50
N ALA A 49 25.53 11.34 -5.25
CA ALA A 49 24.91 10.74 -6.42
C ALA A 49 23.60 10.00 -6.07
N ALA A 50 23.56 9.27 -4.95
CA ALA A 50 22.34 8.62 -4.49
C ALA A 50 21.26 9.65 -4.08
N GLY A 51 21.64 10.74 -3.42
CA GLY A 51 20.75 11.85 -3.10
C GLY A 51 20.12 12.49 -4.34
N VAL A 52 20.94 12.79 -5.36
CA VAL A 52 20.45 13.33 -6.64
C VAL A 52 19.46 12.36 -7.29
N ALA A 53 19.82 11.08 -7.41
CA ALA A 53 18.96 10.08 -8.04
C ALA A 53 17.63 9.87 -7.27
N ALA A 54 17.62 9.96 -5.94
CA ALA A 54 16.39 9.88 -5.15
C ALA A 54 15.46 11.07 -5.45
N ARG A 55 16.01 12.28 -5.56
CA ARG A 55 15.24 13.50 -5.86
C ARG A 55 14.69 13.50 -7.28
N GLU A 56 15.46 13.03 -8.26
CA GLU A 56 14.98 12.83 -9.63
C GLU A 56 13.81 11.84 -9.67
N ALA A 57 13.88 10.74 -8.90
CA ALA A 57 12.79 9.78 -8.80
C ALA A 57 11.54 10.39 -8.14
N ILE A 58 11.69 11.26 -7.14
CA ILE A 58 10.57 12.01 -6.54
C ILE A 58 9.94 12.97 -7.56
N ALA A 59 10.75 13.73 -8.29
CA ALA A 59 10.26 14.62 -9.35
C ALA A 59 9.49 13.87 -10.42
N GLN A 60 9.96 12.67 -10.81
CA GLN A 60 9.25 11.80 -11.75
C GLN A 60 7.90 11.32 -11.19
N LEU A 61 7.83 10.97 -9.90
CA LEU A 61 6.58 10.59 -9.24
C LEU A 61 5.58 11.76 -9.21
N LEU A 62 6.04 12.97 -8.88
CA LEU A 62 5.23 14.19 -8.92
C LEU A 62 4.69 14.46 -10.33
N ALA A 63 5.54 14.34 -11.36
CA ALA A 63 5.11 14.48 -12.75
C ALA A 63 4.07 13.44 -13.17
N THR A 64 4.13 12.22 -12.61
CA THR A 64 3.12 11.19 -12.85
C THR A 64 1.81 11.48 -12.12
N LEU A 65 1.86 12.08 -10.94
CA LEU A 65 0.67 12.54 -10.24
C LEU A 65 -0.02 13.67 -11.02
N ASP A 66 0.72 14.63 -11.62
CA ASP A 66 0.15 15.70 -12.48
C ASP A 66 -0.65 15.12 -13.66
N ILE A 67 -0.25 13.95 -14.17
CA ILE A 67 -1.02 13.26 -15.22
C ILE A 67 -2.40 12.81 -14.70
N LEU A 68 -2.55 12.42 -13.43
CA LEU A 68 -3.87 12.10 -12.85
C LEU A 68 -4.80 13.28 -12.95
N GLU A 69 -4.32 14.43 -12.48
CA GLU A 69 -5.05 15.69 -12.44
C GLU A 69 -5.50 16.09 -13.85
N ARG A 70 -4.60 15.94 -14.85
CA ARG A 70 -4.87 16.37 -16.23
C ARG A 70 -5.68 15.39 -17.07
N THR A 71 -5.59 14.09 -16.81
CA THR A 71 -6.19 13.05 -17.68
C THR A 71 -7.42 12.37 -17.07
N GLY A 72 -7.67 12.54 -15.77
CA GLY A 72 -8.78 11.90 -15.07
C GLY A 72 -8.68 10.37 -15.00
N LEU A 73 -7.46 9.83 -15.10
CA LEU A 73 -7.12 8.44 -14.78
C LEU A 73 -7.36 8.17 -13.29
N GLY A 74 -7.75 6.95 -12.95
CA GLY A 74 -7.98 6.56 -11.55
C GLY A 74 -6.70 6.15 -10.81
N VAL A 75 -6.76 6.07 -9.48
CA VAL A 75 -5.65 5.60 -8.62
C VAL A 75 -5.15 4.22 -9.03
N VAL A 76 -6.05 3.27 -9.29
CA VAL A 76 -5.68 1.90 -9.72
C VAL A 76 -5.01 1.94 -11.09
N ASP A 77 -5.28 2.98 -11.89
CA ASP A 77 -4.76 3.07 -13.25
C ASP A 77 -3.28 3.42 -13.32
N LEU A 78 -2.80 4.14 -12.32
CA LEU A 78 -1.40 4.48 -12.22
C LEU A 78 -0.60 3.56 -11.32
N GLN A 79 -1.22 2.62 -10.60
CA GLN A 79 -0.49 1.69 -9.73
C GLN A 79 0.67 1.00 -10.47
N GLY A 80 0.50 0.57 -11.72
CA GLY A 80 1.58 -0.03 -12.51
C GLY A 80 2.73 0.93 -12.81
N ARG A 81 2.42 2.19 -13.16
CA ARG A 81 3.41 3.23 -13.45
C ARG A 81 4.11 3.72 -12.18
N MET A 82 3.34 4.04 -11.14
CA MET A 82 3.84 4.37 -9.82
C MET A 82 4.73 3.25 -9.29
N LYS A 83 4.33 1.97 -9.46
CA LYS A 83 5.17 0.83 -9.08
C LYS A 83 6.54 0.85 -9.75
N LYS A 84 6.60 1.18 -11.03
CA LYS A 84 7.86 1.28 -11.78
C LYS A 84 8.71 2.46 -11.28
N GLU A 85 8.11 3.63 -11.11
CA GLU A 85 8.83 4.86 -10.74
C GLU A 85 9.29 4.82 -9.28
N THR A 86 8.48 4.32 -8.36
CA THR A 86 8.89 4.15 -6.96
C THR A 86 10.03 3.12 -6.81
N ARG A 87 10.16 2.11 -7.70
CA ARG A 87 11.36 1.24 -7.72
C ARG A 87 12.64 2.01 -8.02
N GLN A 88 12.55 3.09 -8.81
CA GLN A 88 13.68 3.97 -9.09
C GLN A 88 14.07 4.78 -7.85
N LEU A 89 13.13 5.09 -6.95
CA LEU A 89 13.38 5.73 -5.65
C LEU A 89 13.98 4.76 -4.62
N VAL A 90 13.53 3.50 -4.57
CA VAL A 90 14.05 2.49 -3.62
C VAL A 90 15.56 2.32 -3.72
N THR A 91 16.09 2.24 -4.94
CA THR A 91 17.50 1.91 -5.18
C THR A 91 18.46 2.94 -4.56
N PRO A 92 18.33 4.26 -4.80
CA PRO A 92 19.16 5.25 -4.14
C PRO A 92 18.92 5.32 -2.63
N LEU A 93 17.68 5.16 -2.13
CA LEU A 93 17.42 5.14 -0.68
C LEU A 93 18.17 4.01 0.03
N LYS A 94 18.21 2.81 -0.57
CA LYS A 94 19.02 1.68 -0.05
C LYS A 94 20.52 1.99 -0.01
N ARG A 95 21.03 2.75 -0.98
CA ARG A 95 22.45 3.16 -1.00
C ARG A 95 22.74 4.16 0.11
N ILE A 96 21.87 5.14 0.30
CA ILE A 96 21.95 6.12 1.39
C ILE A 96 21.97 5.38 2.73
N ASP A 97 21.04 4.47 2.95
CA ASP A 97 20.97 3.65 4.16
C ASP A 97 22.24 2.84 4.42
N ALA A 98 22.70 2.07 3.43
CA ALA A 98 23.88 1.21 3.58
C ALA A 98 25.13 2.01 4.02
N LEU A 99 25.31 3.21 3.46
CA LEU A 99 26.46 4.06 3.75
C LEU A 99 26.28 4.81 5.09
N ALA A 100 25.10 5.39 5.31
CA ALA A 100 24.85 6.24 6.46
C ALA A 100 24.64 5.43 7.76
N SER A 101 24.04 4.24 7.69
CA SER A 101 23.74 3.41 8.87
C SER A 101 24.98 2.89 9.61
N THR A 102 26.12 2.78 8.92
CA THR A 102 27.40 2.43 9.57
C THR A 102 27.89 3.57 10.48
N ARG A 103 27.67 4.83 10.07
CA ARG A 103 28.10 6.04 10.79
C ARG A 103 27.06 6.56 11.78
N ALA A 104 25.78 6.35 11.49
CA ALA A 104 24.66 6.72 12.36
C ALA A 104 24.78 6.11 13.77
N LYS A 105 25.44 4.95 13.90
CA LYS A 105 25.70 4.33 15.22
C LYS A 105 26.55 5.22 16.15
N THR A 106 27.33 6.12 15.58
CA THR A 106 28.25 7.02 16.32
C THR A 106 27.88 8.49 16.19
N ASP A 107 26.93 8.85 15.31
CA ASP A 107 26.42 10.20 15.13
C ASP A 107 24.88 10.22 15.31
N GLY A 108 24.45 10.69 16.48
CA GLY A 108 23.03 10.78 16.83
C GLY A 108 22.22 11.76 15.96
N THR A 109 22.87 12.78 15.38
CA THR A 109 22.18 13.70 14.45
C THR A 109 21.91 12.99 13.14
N LEU A 110 22.89 12.28 12.60
CA LEU A 110 22.72 11.50 11.37
C LEU A 110 21.68 10.39 11.56
N ALA A 111 21.73 9.67 12.69
CA ALA A 111 20.73 8.64 13.02
C ALA A 111 19.31 9.21 13.00
N ARG A 112 19.09 10.35 13.67
CA ARG A 112 17.77 11.02 13.68
C ARG A 112 17.29 11.37 12.28
N ARG A 113 18.17 11.88 11.41
CA ARG A 113 17.81 12.23 10.02
C ARG A 113 17.50 11.01 9.16
N LEU A 114 18.17 9.88 9.38
CA LEU A 114 17.83 8.63 8.70
C LEU A 114 16.48 8.10 9.13
N HIS A 115 16.13 8.19 10.42
CA HIS A 115 14.79 7.86 10.89
C HIS A 115 13.71 8.76 10.26
N GLU A 116 13.93 10.07 10.24
CA GLU A 116 12.99 11.00 9.57
C GLU A 116 12.82 10.65 8.09
N LEU A 117 13.92 10.33 7.38
CA LEU A 117 13.87 9.92 5.98
C LEU A 117 13.05 8.64 5.80
N GLU A 118 13.20 7.67 6.70
CA GLU A 118 12.43 6.42 6.68
C GLU A 118 10.95 6.66 6.95
N GLU A 119 10.62 7.43 7.97
CA GLU A 119 9.25 7.80 8.33
C GLU A 119 8.54 8.52 7.17
N HIS A 120 9.22 9.50 6.55
CA HIS A 120 8.68 10.20 5.37
C HIS A 120 8.57 9.29 4.15
N THR A 121 9.47 8.31 3.98
CA THR A 121 9.34 7.31 2.92
C THR A 121 8.11 6.44 3.14
N GLN A 122 7.82 6.07 4.38
CA GLN A 122 6.63 5.32 4.75
C GLN A 122 5.34 6.12 4.53
N PHE A 123 5.33 7.41 4.87
CA PHE A 123 4.20 8.29 4.58
C PHE A 123 3.96 8.46 3.08
N ALA A 124 5.03 8.64 2.30
CA ALA A 124 4.94 8.65 0.85
C ALA A 124 4.39 7.31 0.34
N ALA A 125 4.85 6.17 0.85
CA ALA A 125 4.32 4.86 0.45
C ALA A 125 2.81 4.73 0.72
N GLY A 126 2.37 5.08 1.93
CA GLY A 126 0.95 5.03 2.30
C GLY A 126 0.08 5.99 1.48
N ALA A 127 0.62 7.15 1.10
CA ALA A 127 -0.07 8.13 0.28
C ALA A 127 -0.14 7.72 -1.20
N LEU A 128 0.92 7.14 -1.77
CA LEU A 128 0.97 6.70 -3.18
C LEU A 128 0.22 5.38 -3.42
N PHE A 129 0.11 4.53 -2.39
CA PHE A 129 -0.55 3.23 -2.45
C PHE A 129 -1.61 3.09 -1.34
N PRO A 130 -2.69 3.89 -1.38
CA PRO A 130 -3.67 3.98 -0.30
C PRO A 130 -4.51 2.71 -0.16
N SER A 131 -4.62 1.95 -1.25
CA SER A 131 -5.39 0.71 -1.31
C SER A 131 -4.72 -0.39 -0.50
N SER A 132 -5.45 -0.92 0.48
CA SER A 132 -5.10 -2.18 1.13
C SER A 132 -5.66 -3.41 0.39
N VAL A 133 -6.45 -3.25 -0.68
CA VAL A 133 -7.06 -4.36 -1.43
C VAL A 133 -6.04 -5.11 -2.28
N HIS A 134 -5.96 -6.42 -2.12
CA HIS A 134 -5.08 -7.28 -2.89
C HIS A 134 -5.77 -7.77 -4.18
N GLY A 135 -5.03 -7.78 -5.30
CA GLY A 135 -5.48 -8.30 -6.59
C GLY A 135 -6.09 -7.26 -7.55
N LEU A 136 -6.21 -5.99 -7.14
CA LEU A 136 -6.73 -4.92 -8.02
C LEU A 136 -5.89 -4.73 -9.28
N ASP A 137 -4.56 -4.75 -9.13
CA ASP A 137 -3.61 -4.60 -10.22
C ASP A 137 -3.76 -5.71 -11.27
N GLN A 138 -3.94 -6.97 -10.85
CA GLN A 138 -4.14 -8.09 -11.76
C GLN A 138 -5.38 -7.93 -12.64
N VAL A 139 -6.47 -7.37 -12.09
CA VAL A 139 -7.68 -7.09 -12.87
C VAL A 139 -7.48 -5.86 -13.75
N ASN A 140 -6.86 -4.81 -13.21
CA ASN A 140 -6.71 -3.56 -13.93
C ASN A 140 -5.70 -3.64 -15.07
N ASP A 141 -4.63 -4.43 -14.92
CA ASP A 141 -3.61 -4.64 -15.95
C ASP A 141 -4.23 -5.21 -17.24
N LEU A 142 -5.26 -6.04 -17.12
CA LEU A 142 -6.01 -6.55 -18.27
C LEU A 142 -6.73 -5.42 -19.03
N ILE A 143 -7.24 -4.42 -18.32
CA ILE A 143 -8.00 -3.32 -18.92
C ILE A 143 -7.05 -2.26 -19.49
N LEU A 144 -6.06 -1.86 -18.70
CA LEU A 144 -5.19 -0.74 -19.03
C LEU A 144 -4.00 -1.07 -19.90
N PHE A 145 -3.45 -2.27 -19.79
CA PHE A 145 -2.27 -2.65 -20.56
C PHE A 145 -2.60 -3.58 -21.72
N LYS A 146 -3.77 -4.25 -21.70
CA LYS A 146 -4.20 -5.10 -22.82
C LYS A 146 -5.32 -4.48 -23.61
N LEU A 147 -6.48 -4.23 -23.00
CA LEU A 147 -7.64 -3.78 -23.76
C LEU A 147 -7.40 -2.41 -24.40
N ARG A 148 -7.18 -1.36 -23.61
CA ARG A 148 -7.13 0.02 -24.09
C ARG A 148 -5.96 0.32 -25.05
N PRO A 149 -4.70 -0.09 -24.79
CA PRO A 149 -3.59 0.29 -25.65
C PRO A 149 -3.29 -0.74 -26.76
N LEU A 150 -3.67 -2.02 -26.59
CA LEU A 150 -3.33 -3.05 -27.57
C LEU A 150 -4.53 -3.49 -28.41
N VAL A 151 -5.71 -3.65 -27.81
CA VAL A 151 -6.88 -4.23 -28.49
C VAL A 151 -7.75 -3.15 -29.14
N LEU A 152 -8.14 -2.10 -28.42
CA LEU A 152 -9.02 -1.06 -28.96
C LEU A 152 -8.42 -0.31 -30.16
N PRO A 153 -7.12 0.06 -30.19
CA PRO A 153 -6.53 0.73 -31.35
C PRO A 153 -6.44 -0.17 -32.59
N ARG A 154 -6.60 -1.49 -32.42
CA ARG A 154 -6.71 -2.41 -33.57
C ARG A 154 -8.08 -2.34 -34.22
N PHE A 155 -9.14 -1.90 -33.53
CA PHE A 155 -10.43 -1.63 -34.18
C PHE A 155 -10.26 -0.55 -35.25
N ASN A 156 -9.72 0.62 -34.89
CA ASN A 156 -9.53 1.72 -35.84
C ASN A 156 -8.62 1.32 -37.01
N ARG A 157 -7.49 0.65 -36.74
CA ARG A 157 -6.61 0.16 -37.80
C ARG A 157 -7.29 -0.84 -38.74
N GLU A 158 -8.16 -1.69 -38.20
CA GLU A 158 -8.92 -2.65 -39.00
C GLU A 158 -10.04 -1.96 -39.80
N VAL A 159 -10.69 -0.94 -39.24
CA VAL A 159 -11.63 -0.05 -39.94
C VAL A 159 -10.95 0.60 -41.14
N ASP A 160 -9.77 1.20 -40.95
CA ASP A 160 -9.00 1.84 -42.01
C ASP A 160 -8.64 0.84 -43.11
N ARG A 161 -8.18 -0.35 -42.72
CA ARG A 161 -7.83 -1.43 -43.66
C ARG A 161 -9.03 -1.90 -44.47
N GLN A 162 -10.20 -2.06 -43.85
CA GLN A 162 -11.42 -2.49 -44.54
C GLN A 162 -11.97 -1.40 -45.47
N THR A 163 -11.78 -0.13 -45.10
CA THR A 163 -12.09 1.05 -45.91
C THR A 163 -11.23 1.09 -47.17
N GLN A 164 -9.91 0.93 -47.04
CA GLN A 164 -8.99 0.85 -48.18
C GLN A 164 -9.31 -0.30 -49.15
N LYS A 165 -9.89 -1.39 -48.64
CA LYS A 165 -10.31 -2.54 -49.45
C LYS A 165 -11.65 -2.35 -50.17
N GLY A 166 -12.33 -1.21 -49.98
CA GLY A 166 -13.66 -0.95 -50.57
C GLY A 166 -14.79 -1.79 -49.98
N THR A 167 -14.55 -2.48 -48.87
CA THR A 167 -15.53 -3.38 -48.22
C THR A 167 -16.29 -2.72 -47.06
N TRP A 168 -16.13 -1.41 -46.91
CA TRP A 168 -16.63 -0.62 -45.79
C TRP A 168 -17.79 0.26 -46.23
N ASN A 169 -18.97 0.02 -45.65
CA ASN A 169 -20.18 0.83 -45.87
C ASN A 169 -20.68 1.40 -44.54
N ASP A 170 -21.63 2.33 -44.61
CA ASP A 170 -22.13 3.03 -43.41
C ASP A 170 -22.78 2.09 -42.40
N GLU A 171 -23.55 1.10 -42.86
CA GLU A 171 -24.18 0.09 -42.00
C GLU A 171 -23.13 -0.69 -41.19
N ARG A 172 -22.07 -1.16 -41.85
CA ARG A 172 -20.97 -1.89 -41.20
C ARG A 172 -20.18 -0.99 -40.24
N ARG A 173 -19.97 0.28 -40.61
CA ARG A 173 -19.32 1.27 -39.74
C ARG A 173 -20.11 1.48 -38.46
N SER A 174 -21.40 1.79 -38.58
CA SER A 174 -22.28 1.99 -37.42
C SER A 174 -22.35 0.74 -36.54
N ALA A 175 -22.42 -0.47 -37.13
CA ALA A 175 -22.42 -1.71 -36.37
C ALA A 175 -21.11 -1.93 -35.58
N VAL A 176 -19.96 -1.62 -36.17
CA VAL A 176 -18.64 -1.77 -35.51
C VAL A 176 -18.42 -0.71 -34.44
N GLU A 177 -18.81 0.54 -34.68
CA GLU A 177 -18.76 1.62 -33.69
C GLU A 177 -19.67 1.34 -32.49
N ALA A 178 -20.90 0.89 -32.74
CA ALA A 178 -21.82 0.48 -31.68
C ALA A 178 -21.24 -0.68 -30.85
N ALA A 179 -20.70 -1.71 -31.51
CA ALA A 179 -20.06 -2.83 -30.81
C ALA A 179 -18.81 -2.40 -30.02
N HIS A 180 -18.02 -1.46 -30.55
CA HIS A 180 -16.86 -0.92 -29.85
C HIS A 180 -17.27 -0.26 -28.53
N GLU A 181 -18.28 0.61 -28.57
CA GLU A 181 -18.81 1.29 -27.37
C GLU A 181 -19.47 0.31 -26.39
N GLU A 182 -20.24 -0.68 -26.90
CA GLU A 182 -20.85 -1.74 -26.08
C GLU A 182 -19.80 -2.63 -25.39
N ILE A 183 -18.62 -2.83 -26.02
CA ILE A 183 -17.50 -3.54 -25.40
C ILE A 183 -16.82 -2.67 -24.36
N GLU A 184 -16.52 -1.41 -24.68
CA GLU A 184 -15.71 -0.54 -23.83
C GLU A 184 -16.42 -0.11 -22.55
N LYS A 185 -17.70 0.26 -22.64
CA LYS A 185 -18.50 0.78 -21.52
C LYS A 185 -18.49 -0.13 -20.28
N PRO A 186 -18.71 -1.46 -20.39
CA PRO A 186 -18.53 -2.41 -19.29
C PRO A 186 -17.17 -2.37 -18.59
N PHE A 187 -16.08 -2.25 -19.36
CA PHE A 187 -14.74 -2.17 -18.77
C PHE A 187 -14.52 -0.84 -18.06
N ARG A 188 -15.07 0.26 -18.58
CA ARG A 188 -15.07 1.55 -17.86
C ARG A 188 -15.80 1.44 -16.51
N HIS A 189 -16.95 0.77 -16.47
CA HIS A 189 -17.68 0.54 -15.21
C HIS A 189 -16.89 -0.33 -14.23
N LEU A 190 -16.25 -1.39 -14.73
CA LEU A 190 -15.36 -2.22 -13.92
C LEU A 190 -14.18 -1.41 -13.34
N THR A 191 -13.50 -0.61 -14.15
CA THR A 191 -12.41 0.27 -13.67
C THR A 191 -12.90 1.22 -12.58
N ARG A 192 -14.11 1.81 -12.70
CA ARG A 192 -14.68 2.66 -11.63
C ARG A 192 -14.90 1.87 -10.34
N PHE A 193 -15.45 0.66 -10.44
CA PHE A 193 -15.63 -0.21 -9.28
C PHE A 193 -14.31 -0.53 -8.59
N LEU A 194 -13.26 -0.89 -9.35
CA LEU A 194 -11.93 -1.16 -8.79
C LEU A 194 -11.32 0.07 -8.12
N ASN A 195 -11.45 1.25 -8.74
CA ASN A 195 -10.98 2.50 -8.16
C ASN A 195 -11.70 2.85 -6.87
N ARG A 196 -13.03 2.64 -6.82
CA ARG A 196 -13.80 2.82 -5.59
C ARG A 196 -13.28 1.94 -4.45
N LEU A 197 -13.01 0.66 -4.73
CA LEU A 197 -12.44 -0.26 -3.74
C LEU A 197 -11.05 0.18 -3.24
N ALA A 198 -10.28 0.91 -4.07
CA ALA A 198 -8.93 1.34 -3.73
C ALA A 198 -8.88 2.52 -2.76
N VAL A 199 -9.92 3.36 -2.74
CA VAL A 199 -9.88 4.68 -2.07
C VAL A 199 -11.03 4.91 -1.09
N GLU A 200 -12.16 4.23 -1.26
CA GLU A 200 -13.34 4.41 -0.40
C GLU A 200 -13.52 3.24 0.55
N PRO A 201 -14.00 3.48 1.78
CA PRO A 201 -14.55 2.43 2.61
C PRO A 201 -15.85 1.93 1.96
N VAL A 202 -15.90 0.62 1.66
CA VAL A 202 -17.08 -0.02 1.08
C VAL A 202 -17.49 -1.19 1.97
N ASP A 203 -18.78 -1.29 2.28
CA ASP A 203 -19.30 -2.39 3.08
C ASP A 203 -19.28 -3.72 2.31
N ALA A 204 -19.29 -4.82 3.07
CA ALA A 204 -19.23 -6.17 2.52
C ALA A 204 -20.36 -6.48 1.53
N ALA A 205 -21.59 -6.01 1.78
CA ALA A 205 -22.73 -6.30 0.91
C ALA A 205 -22.58 -5.60 -0.44
N THR A 206 -22.17 -4.33 -0.43
CA THR A 206 -21.87 -3.55 -1.64
C THR A 206 -20.72 -4.17 -2.43
N ILE A 207 -19.65 -4.64 -1.77
CA ILE A 207 -18.55 -5.35 -2.45
C ILE A 207 -19.04 -6.63 -3.11
N ARG A 208 -19.77 -7.48 -2.38
CA ARG A 208 -20.28 -8.76 -2.90
C ARG A 208 -21.21 -8.53 -4.10
N GLN A 209 -22.12 -7.57 -4.00
CA GLN A 209 -23.03 -7.21 -5.09
C GLN A 209 -22.28 -6.64 -6.30
N GLY A 210 -21.30 -5.77 -6.05
CA GLY A 210 -20.44 -5.21 -7.09
C GLY A 210 -19.67 -6.30 -7.84
N VAL A 211 -19.02 -7.22 -7.12
CA VAL A 211 -18.28 -8.34 -7.71
C VAL A 211 -19.21 -9.23 -8.54
N ARG A 212 -20.36 -9.65 -7.99
CA ARG A 212 -21.34 -10.47 -8.74
C ARG A 212 -21.82 -9.78 -10.01
N SER A 213 -22.22 -8.52 -9.90
CA SER A 213 -22.74 -7.75 -11.05
C SER A 213 -21.69 -7.62 -12.15
N HIS A 214 -20.46 -7.21 -11.80
CA HIS A 214 -19.40 -7.05 -12.79
C HIS A 214 -18.94 -8.40 -13.38
N ARG A 215 -18.94 -9.48 -12.60
CA ARG A 215 -18.69 -10.84 -13.14
C ARG A 215 -19.73 -11.23 -14.19
N ALA A 216 -21.01 -10.97 -13.94
CA ALA A 216 -22.08 -11.26 -14.89
C ALA A 216 -21.94 -10.42 -16.17
N VAL A 217 -21.64 -9.12 -16.02
CA VAL A 217 -21.39 -8.22 -17.15
C VAL A 217 -20.18 -8.68 -17.98
N MET A 218 -19.06 -9.06 -17.36
CA MET A 218 -17.89 -9.58 -18.08
C MET A 218 -18.19 -10.91 -18.81
N ALA A 219 -19.05 -11.76 -18.24
CA ALA A 219 -19.53 -12.96 -18.94
C ALA A 219 -20.38 -12.60 -20.17
N ALA A 220 -21.24 -11.58 -20.07
CA ALA A 220 -22.03 -11.08 -21.18
C ALA A 220 -21.15 -10.50 -22.30
N VAL A 221 -20.13 -9.69 -21.96
CA VAL A 221 -19.14 -9.17 -22.92
C VAL A 221 -18.42 -10.30 -23.64
N ALA A 222 -17.98 -11.34 -22.92
CA ALA A 222 -17.34 -12.51 -23.51
C ALA A 222 -18.25 -13.27 -24.50
N LYS A 223 -19.55 -13.40 -24.18
CA LYS A 223 -20.57 -14.00 -25.05
C LYS A 223 -20.85 -13.12 -26.27
N MET A 224 -20.94 -11.81 -26.08
CA MET A 224 -21.14 -10.81 -27.13
C MET A 224 -19.99 -10.85 -28.13
N ALA A 225 -18.74 -10.78 -27.67
CA ALA A 225 -17.57 -10.85 -28.55
C ALA A 225 -17.52 -12.15 -29.37
N ARG A 226 -17.92 -13.29 -28.77
CA ARG A 226 -18.08 -14.56 -29.51
C ARG A 226 -19.15 -14.48 -30.60
N THR A 227 -20.29 -13.85 -30.30
CA THR A 227 -21.42 -13.71 -31.21
C THR A 227 -21.09 -12.77 -32.36
N LEU A 228 -20.49 -11.61 -32.06
CA LEU A 228 -20.04 -10.63 -33.05
C LEU A 228 -19.06 -11.27 -34.03
N ARG A 229 -18.14 -12.13 -33.56
CA ARG A 229 -17.17 -12.82 -34.41
C ARG A 229 -17.82 -13.70 -35.49
N GLN A 230 -19.08 -14.11 -35.32
CA GLN A 230 -19.83 -14.92 -36.29
C GLN A 230 -20.65 -14.06 -37.27
N ARG A 231 -20.75 -12.74 -37.04
CA ARG A 231 -21.55 -11.84 -37.88
C ARG A 231 -20.75 -11.37 -39.09
N PRO A 232 -21.36 -11.30 -40.29
CA PRO A 232 -20.68 -10.86 -41.53
C PRO A 232 -20.02 -9.48 -41.41
N HIS A 233 -20.67 -8.51 -40.74
CA HIS A 233 -20.14 -7.15 -40.53
C HIS A 233 -18.78 -7.14 -39.81
N PHE A 234 -18.43 -8.20 -39.07
CA PHE A 234 -17.19 -8.30 -38.29
C PHE A 234 -16.16 -9.23 -38.94
N SER A 235 -16.34 -9.59 -40.21
CA SER A 235 -15.29 -10.28 -40.99
C SER A 235 -13.99 -9.45 -40.94
N GLY A 236 -12.86 -10.06 -40.56
CA GLY A 236 -11.59 -9.36 -40.33
C GLY A 236 -11.32 -8.92 -38.88
N PHE A 237 -12.33 -8.82 -38.02
CA PHE A 237 -12.18 -8.45 -36.60
C PHE A 237 -12.01 -9.66 -35.67
N GLY A 238 -11.99 -10.89 -36.21
CA GLY A 238 -12.04 -12.13 -35.42
C GLY A 238 -10.92 -12.27 -34.37
N GLY A 239 -9.71 -11.80 -34.67
CA GLY A 239 -8.60 -11.78 -33.72
C GLY A 239 -8.83 -10.80 -32.57
N ILE A 240 -9.29 -9.58 -32.89
CA ILE A 240 -9.58 -8.52 -31.92
C ILE A 240 -10.69 -8.97 -30.95
N LEU A 241 -11.79 -9.51 -31.49
CA LEU A 241 -12.91 -10.04 -30.70
C LEU A 241 -12.51 -11.28 -29.87
N GLY A 242 -11.55 -12.08 -30.37
CA GLY A 242 -10.93 -13.15 -29.61
C GLY A 242 -10.22 -12.65 -28.36
N ASP A 243 -9.44 -11.57 -28.49
CA ASP A 243 -8.72 -10.94 -27.39
C ASP A 243 -9.67 -10.28 -26.39
N VAL A 244 -10.70 -9.56 -26.87
CA VAL A 244 -11.76 -9.00 -26.00
C VAL A 244 -12.39 -10.08 -25.14
N ARG A 245 -12.76 -11.22 -25.76
CA ARG A 245 -13.34 -12.36 -25.02
C ARG A 245 -12.37 -12.90 -23.96
N ALA A 246 -11.10 -13.07 -24.31
CA ALA A 246 -10.10 -13.58 -23.38
C ALA A 246 -9.89 -12.63 -22.19
N ILE A 247 -9.82 -11.33 -22.45
CA ILE A 247 -9.69 -10.28 -21.43
C ILE A 247 -10.92 -10.26 -20.52
N ALA A 248 -12.14 -10.32 -21.06
CA ALA A 248 -13.37 -10.33 -20.27
C ALA A 248 -13.43 -11.57 -19.34
N LEU A 249 -13.06 -12.75 -19.84
CA LEU A 249 -12.99 -13.97 -19.03
C LEU A 249 -11.92 -13.89 -17.95
N ALA A 250 -10.76 -13.33 -18.26
CA ALA A 250 -9.69 -13.12 -17.29
C ALA A 250 -10.09 -12.12 -16.19
N ALA A 251 -10.73 -11.00 -16.56
CA ALA A 251 -11.23 -10.02 -15.60
C ALA A 251 -12.30 -10.62 -14.69
N ARG A 252 -13.23 -11.41 -15.25
CA ARG A 252 -14.23 -12.17 -14.47
C ARG A 252 -13.59 -13.10 -13.44
N LYS A 253 -12.50 -13.79 -13.80
CA LYS A 253 -11.77 -14.68 -12.89
C LYS A 253 -10.98 -13.90 -11.85
N GLY A 254 -10.35 -12.80 -12.24
CA GLY A 254 -9.59 -11.93 -11.34
C GLY A 254 -10.47 -11.31 -10.24
N LEU A 255 -11.72 -10.96 -10.56
CA LEU A 255 -12.71 -10.48 -9.59
C LEU A 255 -13.02 -11.46 -8.44
N LEU A 256 -12.73 -12.75 -8.58
CA LEU A 256 -12.87 -13.75 -7.51
C LEU A 256 -11.59 -13.93 -6.68
N ARG A 257 -10.51 -13.25 -7.05
CA ARG A 257 -9.21 -13.31 -6.37
C ARG A 257 -8.95 -12.05 -5.55
N LEU A 258 -9.93 -11.16 -5.47
CA LEU A 258 -9.81 -9.97 -4.64
C LEU A 258 -9.92 -10.37 -3.18
N GLU A 259 -9.01 -9.82 -2.37
CA GLU A 259 -9.06 -9.86 -0.92
C GLU A 259 -9.24 -8.42 -0.46
N VAL A 260 -10.35 -8.15 0.21
CA VAL A 260 -10.77 -6.77 0.54
C VAL A 260 -10.85 -6.64 2.06
N PRO A 261 -9.97 -5.85 2.70
CA PRO A 261 -10.02 -5.63 4.14
C PRO A 261 -11.25 -4.78 4.48
N LEU A 262 -12.03 -5.23 5.46
CA LEU A 262 -13.22 -4.56 5.95
C LEU A 262 -12.88 -3.91 7.28
N PHE A 263 -12.52 -2.63 7.21
CA PHE A 263 -12.14 -1.88 8.39
C PHE A 263 -13.37 -1.50 9.23
N PRO A 264 -13.31 -1.68 10.57
CA PRO A 264 -14.38 -1.22 11.44
C PRO A 264 -14.50 0.31 11.45
N ALA A 265 -15.71 0.82 11.65
CA ALA A 265 -15.88 2.23 11.99
C ALA A 265 -15.21 2.55 13.34
N TRP A 266 -14.81 3.80 13.57
CA TRP A 266 -14.10 4.21 14.80
C TRP A 266 -14.86 3.83 16.07
N GLU A 267 -16.19 3.94 16.06
CA GLU A 267 -17.07 3.60 17.18
C GLU A 267 -17.04 2.12 17.54
N LYS A 268 -16.66 1.26 16.57
CA LYS A 268 -16.59 -0.20 16.70
C LYS A 268 -15.20 -0.71 17.06
N LEU A 269 -14.21 0.16 17.28
CA LEU A 269 -12.83 -0.26 17.61
C LEU A 269 -12.69 -0.94 18.99
N GLY A 270 -13.75 -0.97 19.81
CA GLY A 270 -13.74 -1.68 21.08
C GLY A 270 -12.62 -1.18 22.00
N PRO A 271 -11.74 -2.06 22.54
CA PRO A 271 -10.64 -1.66 23.42
C PRO A 271 -9.62 -0.68 22.81
N LEU A 272 -9.54 -0.58 21.48
CA LEU A 272 -8.65 0.34 20.79
C LEU A 272 -9.20 1.77 20.73
N ARG A 273 -10.54 1.94 20.79
CA ARG A 273 -11.21 3.24 20.67
C ARG A 273 -10.66 4.32 21.62
N PRO A 274 -10.42 4.07 22.93
CA PRO A 274 -9.87 5.10 23.82
C PRO A 274 -8.39 5.44 23.56
N LEU A 275 -7.69 4.65 22.75
CA LEU A 275 -6.24 4.80 22.53
C LEU A 275 -5.91 5.61 21.28
N ILE A 276 -6.88 5.87 20.40
CA ILE A 276 -6.70 6.58 19.13
C ILE A 276 -7.84 7.57 18.90
N THR A 277 -7.50 8.79 18.52
CA THR A 277 -8.51 9.82 18.21
C THR A 277 -9.26 9.44 16.93
N LYS A 278 -10.51 9.91 16.82
CA LYS A 278 -11.31 9.73 15.61
C LYS A 278 -10.62 10.37 14.39
N ASP A 279 -10.14 11.59 14.57
CA ASP A 279 -9.37 12.31 13.55
C ASP A 279 -8.18 11.50 13.05
N LEU A 280 -7.32 10.98 13.93
CA LEU A 280 -6.19 10.19 13.49
C LEU A 280 -6.65 8.96 12.71
N TYR A 281 -7.64 8.21 13.21
CA TYR A 281 -8.15 7.01 12.57
C TYR A 281 -8.73 7.26 11.18
N ASP A 282 -9.52 8.33 11.02
CA ASP A 282 -10.20 8.64 9.76
C ASP A 282 -9.19 9.02 8.65
N HIS A 283 -8.07 9.66 9.02
CA HIS A 283 -7.01 10.05 8.09
C HIS A 283 -6.03 8.93 7.72
N LEU A 284 -6.13 7.75 8.35
CA LEU A 284 -5.25 6.62 8.01
C LEU A 284 -5.61 6.03 6.64
N ALA A 285 -4.59 5.80 5.81
CA ALA A 285 -4.69 4.98 4.61
C ALA A 285 -5.04 3.52 4.97
N GLY A 286 -5.55 2.75 4.01
CA GLY A 286 -5.97 1.35 4.26
C GLY A 286 -4.84 0.50 4.84
N VAL A 287 -3.62 0.67 4.33
CA VAL A 287 -2.44 -0.08 4.78
C VAL A 287 -2.02 0.27 6.21
N GLN A 288 -2.20 1.52 6.62
CA GLN A 288 -1.97 1.98 8.00
C GLN A 288 -3.05 1.43 8.93
N LYS A 289 -4.34 1.48 8.54
CA LYS A 289 -5.43 0.86 9.31
C LYS A 289 -5.18 -0.63 9.51
N PHE A 290 -4.69 -1.32 8.48
CA PHE A 290 -4.36 -2.74 8.56
C PHE A 290 -3.24 -3.01 9.57
N ALA A 291 -2.14 -2.26 9.50
CA ALA A 291 -1.03 -2.36 10.46
C ALA A 291 -1.48 -2.08 11.89
N LEU A 292 -2.21 -0.97 12.11
CA LEU A 292 -2.78 -0.61 13.39
C LEU A 292 -3.58 -1.75 14.00
N LEU A 293 -4.54 -2.32 13.25
CA LEU A 293 -5.44 -3.36 13.75
C LEU A 293 -4.69 -4.67 14.03
N ASN A 294 -3.71 -5.05 13.20
CA ASN A 294 -2.90 -6.24 13.43
C ASN A 294 -1.99 -6.09 14.66
N ILE A 295 -1.26 -4.98 14.77
CA ILE A 295 -0.33 -4.73 15.88
C ILE A 295 -1.11 -4.65 17.20
N THR A 296 -2.21 -3.90 17.23
CA THR A 296 -3.01 -3.75 18.45
C THR A 296 -3.75 -5.04 18.82
N ALA A 297 -4.17 -5.87 17.84
CA ALA A 297 -4.74 -7.20 18.13
C ALA A 297 -3.69 -8.10 18.81
N ARG A 298 -2.44 -8.08 18.31
CA ARG A 298 -1.33 -8.78 18.97
C ARG A 298 -1.06 -8.24 20.37
N MET A 299 -1.05 -6.92 20.55
CA MET A 299 -0.85 -6.31 21.87
C MET A 299 -1.94 -6.74 22.85
N LEU A 300 -3.20 -6.73 22.42
CA LEU A 300 -4.35 -7.14 23.22
C LEU A 300 -4.27 -8.64 23.61
N ALA A 301 -3.82 -9.50 22.70
CA ALA A 301 -3.64 -10.93 22.95
C ALA A 301 -2.39 -11.26 23.78
N THR A 302 -1.51 -10.28 24.04
CA THR A 302 -0.30 -10.50 24.82
C THR A 302 -0.54 -10.22 26.29
N GLY A 303 -0.72 -11.29 27.07
CA GLY A 303 -0.88 -11.23 28.51
C GLY A 303 0.42 -10.91 29.27
N LEU A 304 0.34 -10.02 30.24
CA LEU A 304 1.33 -9.70 31.26
C LEU A 304 0.76 -10.06 32.65
N GLY A 305 0.48 -11.36 32.86
CA GLY A 305 -0.28 -11.85 34.00
C GLY A 305 -1.78 -11.61 33.80
N ASP A 306 -2.44 -10.94 34.75
CA ASP A 306 -3.88 -10.66 34.73
C ASP A 306 -4.29 -9.49 33.81
N ARG A 307 -3.33 -8.92 33.08
CA ARG A 307 -3.51 -7.76 32.19
C ARG A 307 -2.95 -8.06 30.81
N ASN A 308 -3.29 -7.25 29.81
CA ASN A 308 -2.65 -7.28 28.49
C ASN A 308 -1.86 -5.99 28.21
N LEU A 309 -1.13 -5.94 27.11
CA LEU A 309 -0.33 -4.76 26.75
C LEU A 309 -1.13 -3.48 26.48
N LEU A 310 -2.45 -3.56 26.30
CA LEU A 310 -3.35 -2.43 26.11
C LEU A 310 -4.17 -2.09 27.36
N ALA A 311 -3.76 -2.59 28.54
CA ALA A 311 -4.46 -2.29 29.79
C ALA A 311 -4.51 -0.77 30.06
N SER A 312 -5.66 -0.29 30.54
CA SER A 312 -5.93 1.14 30.71
C SER A 312 -4.99 1.85 31.69
N ASP A 313 -4.42 1.11 32.64
CA ASP A 313 -3.47 1.66 33.62
C ASP A 313 -2.09 1.99 33.02
N PHE A 314 -1.81 1.57 31.77
CA PHE A 314 -0.64 1.99 31.02
C PHE A 314 -0.82 3.33 30.29
N LYS A 315 -2.02 3.94 30.33
CA LYS A 315 -2.30 5.27 29.76
C LYS A 315 -1.81 5.43 28.32
N ILE A 316 -2.10 4.43 27.50
CA ILE A 316 -1.60 4.36 26.12
C ILE A 316 -2.32 5.38 25.24
N VAL A 317 -1.56 6.13 24.45
CA VAL A 317 -2.05 7.03 23.41
C VAL A 317 -1.28 6.77 22.12
N ILE A 318 -1.97 6.31 21.08
CA ILE A 318 -1.42 6.14 19.74
C ILE A 318 -1.49 7.49 19.04
N TRP A 319 -0.34 7.99 18.61
CA TRP A 319 -0.23 9.30 17.97
C TRP A 319 0.31 9.24 16.55
N GLN A 320 0.89 8.11 16.13
CA GLN A 320 1.31 7.90 14.74
C GLN A 320 1.13 6.45 14.31
N VAL A 321 0.73 6.25 13.05
CA VAL A 321 0.61 4.92 12.44
C VAL A 321 1.32 4.91 11.11
N PHE A 322 2.11 3.87 10.90
CA PHE A 322 2.82 3.59 9.67
C PHE A 322 2.32 2.27 9.07
N PRO A 323 2.59 1.99 7.79
CA PRO A 323 2.22 0.72 7.18
C PRO A 323 2.83 -0.55 7.82
N ASP A 324 3.84 -0.45 8.68
CA ASP A 324 4.48 -1.60 9.36
C ASP A 324 4.56 -1.49 10.89
N ARG A 325 4.44 -0.29 11.46
CA ARG A 325 4.61 -0.01 12.89
C ARG A 325 3.61 1.04 13.41
N ILE A 326 3.47 1.16 14.72
CA ILE A 326 2.74 2.26 15.37
C ILE A 326 3.62 2.94 16.41
N TYR A 327 3.47 4.26 16.54
CA TYR A 327 4.02 4.99 17.67
C TYR A 327 2.94 5.29 18.69
N LEU A 328 3.30 5.03 19.94
CA LEU A 328 2.43 5.28 21.08
C LEU A 328 3.24 5.86 22.25
N GLN A 329 2.57 6.68 23.05
CA GLN A 329 3.03 7.11 24.35
C GLN A 329 2.38 6.20 25.40
N ALA A 330 3.11 5.88 26.47
CA ALA A 330 2.59 5.10 27.59
C ALA A 330 3.28 5.47 28.91
N ASP A 331 2.69 5.06 30.03
CA ASP A 331 3.37 5.03 31.32
C ASP A 331 4.56 4.06 31.25
N ALA A 332 5.72 4.49 31.74
CA ALA A 332 6.94 3.68 31.81
C ALA A 332 6.74 2.34 32.56
N LYS A 333 5.67 2.22 33.36
CA LYS A 333 5.19 0.98 33.97
C LYS A 333 5.02 -0.14 32.93
N LEU A 334 4.54 0.16 31.73
CA LEU A 334 4.40 -0.84 30.66
C LEU A 334 5.73 -1.54 30.38
N ILE A 335 6.79 -0.77 30.17
CA ILE A 335 8.13 -1.30 29.89
C ILE A 335 8.71 -2.06 31.09
N ARG A 336 8.47 -1.57 32.32
CA ARG A 336 8.87 -2.28 33.54
C ARG A 336 8.17 -3.64 33.65
N GLU A 337 6.89 -3.73 33.30
CA GLU A 337 6.14 -4.98 33.29
C GLU A 337 6.61 -5.93 32.18
N VAL A 338 6.82 -5.44 30.96
CA VAL A 338 7.41 -6.23 29.85
C VAL A 338 8.75 -6.84 30.26
N ARG A 339 9.62 -6.05 30.91
CA ARG A 339 10.93 -6.50 31.40
C ARG A 339 10.84 -7.65 32.41
N LYS A 340 9.82 -7.66 33.28
CA LYS A 340 9.62 -8.74 34.26
C LYS A 340 9.20 -10.07 33.62
N HIS A 341 8.53 -10.02 32.46
CA HIS A 341 8.01 -11.20 31.78
C HIS A 341 9.04 -11.83 30.83
N THR A 342 10.19 -12.24 31.38
CA THR A 342 11.34 -12.79 30.61
C THR A 342 11.04 -14.12 29.90
N ALA A 343 9.99 -14.84 30.31
CA ALA A 343 9.48 -16.01 29.61
C ALA A 343 8.78 -15.65 28.28
N LEU A 344 8.19 -14.45 28.21
CA LEU A 344 7.48 -13.94 27.04
C LEU A 344 8.39 -13.08 26.16
N PHE A 345 9.22 -12.23 26.77
CA PHE A 345 10.07 -11.27 26.08
C PHE A 345 11.55 -11.56 26.26
N LYS A 346 12.35 -11.16 25.27
CA LYS A 346 13.80 -11.05 25.36
C LYS A 346 14.24 -9.67 24.92
N THR A 347 15.37 -9.20 25.42
CA THR A 347 16.00 -7.99 24.91
C THR A 347 16.37 -8.15 23.45
N ALA A 348 16.18 -7.10 22.66
CA ALA A 348 16.55 -7.02 21.25
C ALA A 348 17.38 -5.75 20.99
N PRO A 349 18.20 -5.72 19.93
CA PRO A 349 18.87 -4.49 19.52
C PRO A 349 17.86 -3.42 19.10
N ALA A 350 17.97 -2.22 19.69
CA ALA A 350 17.08 -1.09 19.41
C ALA A 350 17.66 -0.08 18.40
N GLY A 351 18.93 -0.24 18.00
CA GLY A 351 19.70 0.79 17.28
C GLY A 351 19.22 1.12 15.85
N LEU A 352 18.19 0.44 15.35
CA LEU A 352 17.56 0.70 14.07
C LEU A 352 16.11 1.22 14.21
N HIS A 353 15.62 1.39 15.44
CA HIS A 353 14.29 1.95 15.71
C HIS A 353 14.40 3.41 16.14
N ARG A 354 13.35 4.19 15.87
CA ARG A 354 13.27 5.61 16.27
C ARG A 354 13.55 5.80 17.76
N PHE A 355 13.07 4.87 18.58
CA PHE A 355 13.27 4.88 20.02
C PHE A 355 14.26 3.78 20.42
N SER A 356 15.48 4.19 20.73
CA SER A 356 16.64 3.30 20.83
C SER A 356 17.18 3.09 22.26
N ALA A 357 16.49 3.60 23.28
CA ALA A 357 16.92 3.43 24.68
C ALA A 357 16.81 1.96 25.14
N GLY A 358 15.89 1.19 24.55
CA GLY A 358 15.82 -0.25 24.72
C GLY A 358 14.80 -0.89 23.78
N SER A 359 14.87 -2.22 23.65
CA SER A 359 13.88 -2.97 22.86
C SER A 359 13.64 -4.35 23.44
N TYR A 360 12.38 -4.77 23.42
CA TYR A 360 11.92 -6.08 23.85
C TYR A 360 11.16 -6.77 22.72
N LYS A 361 11.50 -8.02 22.46
CA LYS A 361 10.89 -8.84 21.42
C LYS A 361 10.27 -10.10 22.01
N GLN A 362 9.08 -10.44 21.54
CA GLN A 362 8.43 -11.69 21.93
C GLN A 362 9.27 -12.91 21.53
N ARG A 363 9.38 -13.87 22.45
CA ARG A 363 10.08 -15.15 22.24
C ARG A 363 9.24 -16.13 21.43
N ARG A 364 7.93 -16.09 21.65
CA ARG A 364 6.92 -16.89 20.95
C ARG A 364 5.77 -15.95 20.57
N PRO A 365 5.12 -16.17 19.41
CA PRO A 365 5.36 -17.27 18.45
C PRO A 365 6.60 -17.05 17.59
N SER A 366 7.02 -18.07 16.82
CA SER A 366 8.22 -17.98 15.96
C SER A 366 8.08 -17.03 14.77
N ARG A 367 6.85 -16.57 14.49
CA ARG A 367 6.47 -15.61 13.44
C ARG A 367 5.35 -14.74 13.98
N GLY A 368 5.29 -13.48 13.54
CA GLY A 368 4.23 -12.56 13.95
C GLY A 368 4.35 -12.13 15.42
N GLY A 369 5.57 -12.14 15.95
CA GLY A 369 5.87 -11.73 17.32
C GLY A 369 6.04 -10.21 17.39
N LEU A 370 5.53 -9.62 18.46
CA LEU A 370 5.64 -8.20 18.74
C LEU A 370 7.08 -7.82 19.11
N GLN A 371 7.55 -6.69 18.62
CA GLN A 371 8.73 -6.02 19.12
C GLN A 371 8.36 -4.59 19.56
N LEU A 372 8.87 -4.20 20.73
CA LEU A 372 8.59 -2.95 21.40
C LEU A 372 9.91 -2.24 21.65
N SER A 373 10.21 -1.23 20.86
CA SER A 373 11.38 -0.37 21.01
C SER A 373 10.94 0.94 21.69
N TYR A 374 11.71 1.44 22.66
CA TYR A 374 11.25 2.55 23.50
C TYR A 374 12.35 3.54 23.86
N ALA A 375 11.93 4.75 24.24
CA ALA A 375 12.76 5.83 24.76
C ALA A 375 11.94 6.69 25.73
N PRO A 376 12.57 7.32 26.74
CA PRO A 376 11.93 8.35 27.53
C PRO A 376 11.34 9.45 26.63
N GLU A 377 10.17 9.99 27.00
CA GLU A 377 9.54 11.09 26.25
C GLU A 377 10.40 12.35 26.25
N VAL A 378 10.90 12.69 27.43
CA VAL A 378 11.90 13.72 27.67
C VAL A 378 13.12 13.02 28.26
N GLU A 379 14.31 13.54 27.97
CA GLU A 379 15.54 13.07 28.61
C GLU A 379 15.34 13.03 30.14
N ASP A 380 15.71 11.92 30.77
CA ASP A 380 15.49 11.62 32.18
C ASP A 380 14.04 11.43 32.67
N SER A 381 13.04 11.40 31.77
CA SER A 381 11.68 11.01 32.17
C SER A 381 11.64 9.55 32.62
N THR A 382 11.12 9.33 33.83
CA THR A 382 10.91 7.99 34.41
C THR A 382 9.44 7.57 34.45
N THR A 383 8.55 8.48 34.05
CA THR A 383 7.10 8.34 34.14
C THR A 383 6.47 8.00 32.79
N THR A 384 6.96 8.58 31.70
CA THR A 384 6.40 8.43 30.35
C THR A 384 7.45 7.97 29.36
N VAL A 385 7.04 7.11 28.43
CA VAL A 385 7.88 6.58 27.35
C VAL A 385 7.16 6.66 26.03
N ASN A 386 7.94 6.91 24.98
CA ASN A 386 7.53 6.71 23.60
C ASN A 386 7.93 5.30 23.17
N ILE A 387 7.04 4.63 22.45
CA ILE A 387 7.19 3.24 22.03
C ILE A 387 6.89 3.14 20.53
N ASP A 388 7.77 2.43 19.85
CA ASP A 388 7.64 1.94 18.48
C ASP A 388 7.29 0.46 18.59
N ALA A 389 6.06 0.14 18.22
CA ALA A 389 5.52 -1.21 18.25
C ALA A 389 5.30 -1.73 16.83
N ASP A 390 5.94 -2.85 16.51
CA ASP A 390 5.81 -3.52 15.21
C ASP A 390 5.66 -5.04 15.37
N ILE A 391 5.31 -5.70 14.26
CA ILE A 391 5.27 -7.15 14.18
C ILE A 391 6.42 -7.63 13.31
N ASP A 392 7.37 -8.34 13.92
CA ASP A 392 8.46 -8.95 13.17
C ASP A 392 7.98 -10.21 12.45
N LEU A 393 8.09 -10.20 11.13
CA LEU A 393 7.79 -11.34 10.26
C LEU A 393 9.02 -12.19 9.97
N PHE A 394 10.26 -11.68 10.10
CA PHE A 394 11.46 -12.41 9.69
C PHE A 394 12.70 -12.15 10.56
N LYS A 395 13.39 -13.26 10.88
CA LYS A 395 14.63 -13.29 11.68
C LYS A 395 15.89 -12.69 11.01
N ARG A 396 15.80 -11.92 9.91
CA ARG A 396 16.99 -11.40 9.20
C ARG A 396 17.14 -9.88 9.40
N PRO A 397 18.16 -9.39 10.11
CA PRO A 397 18.23 -8.01 10.61
C PRO A 397 18.72 -6.92 9.65
N PHE A 398 19.11 -7.21 8.40
CA PHE A 398 19.91 -6.28 7.58
C PHE A 398 19.25 -5.77 6.27
N SER A 399 17.92 -5.69 6.20
CA SER A 399 17.21 -5.09 5.06
C SER A 399 16.08 -4.11 5.45
N HIS A 400 16.04 -3.63 6.69
CA HIS A 400 14.79 -3.13 7.30
C HIS A 400 14.36 -1.72 6.91
N PHE A 401 15.27 -0.75 6.80
CA PHE A 401 14.89 0.68 6.75
C PHE A 401 14.09 1.09 5.50
N PHE A 402 14.58 0.81 4.29
CA PHE A 402 13.92 1.22 3.04
C PHE A 402 13.48 0.04 2.16
N ALA A 403 13.95 -1.18 2.44
CA ALA A 403 13.69 -2.35 1.61
C ALA A 403 12.45 -3.13 2.00
N GLU A 404 11.82 -2.84 3.15
CA GLU A 404 10.60 -3.51 3.53
C GLU A 404 9.40 -2.69 3.08
N VAL A 405 9.08 -1.54 3.65
CA VAL A 405 7.77 -0.92 3.41
C VAL A 405 7.52 -0.54 1.94
N LEU A 406 8.42 0.23 1.33
CA LEU A 406 8.24 0.69 -0.05
C LEU A 406 8.31 -0.49 -1.02
N VAL A 407 9.33 -1.34 -0.93
CA VAL A 407 9.47 -2.52 -1.82
C VAL A 407 8.35 -3.53 -1.61
N ASN A 408 7.88 -3.77 -0.38
CA ASN A 408 6.81 -4.71 -0.10
C ASN A 408 5.48 -4.23 -0.69
N HIS A 409 5.19 -2.93 -0.62
CA HIS A 409 4.05 -2.33 -1.34
C HIS A 409 4.21 -2.47 -2.88
N LEU A 410 5.44 -2.34 -3.41
CA LEU A 410 5.73 -2.40 -4.85
C LEU A 410 5.81 -3.81 -5.46
N THR A 411 6.10 -4.81 -4.63
CA THR A 411 6.38 -6.19 -5.06
C THR A 411 5.37 -7.19 -4.53
N GLY A 412 4.46 -6.77 -3.65
CA GLY A 412 3.54 -7.69 -2.95
C GLY A 412 4.26 -8.70 -2.05
N SER A 413 5.53 -8.44 -1.70
CA SER A 413 6.42 -9.39 -1.02
C SER A 413 6.59 -9.09 0.47
N THR A 414 6.95 -10.14 1.21
CA THR A 414 7.53 -10.23 2.56
C THR A 414 6.76 -9.60 3.73
N THR A 415 6.62 -8.29 3.87
CA THR A 415 5.85 -7.66 4.97
C THR A 415 4.44 -7.29 4.52
N SER A 416 3.74 -8.29 3.98
CA SER A 416 2.34 -8.16 3.62
C SER A 416 1.50 -8.14 4.90
N GLN A 417 0.71 -7.07 5.12
CA GLN A 417 -0.23 -7.03 6.24
C GLN A 417 -1.27 -8.16 6.18
N TYR A 418 -1.53 -8.72 5.00
CA TYR A 418 -2.29 -9.98 4.87
C TYR A 418 -1.54 -11.15 5.50
N ARG A 419 -0.24 -11.29 5.25
CA ARG A 419 0.55 -12.34 5.87
C ARG A 419 0.61 -12.18 7.39
N VAL A 420 0.70 -10.95 7.90
CA VAL A 420 0.58 -10.68 9.34
C VAL A 420 -0.78 -11.18 9.81
N HIS A 421 -1.86 -10.76 9.16
CA HIS A 421 -3.23 -11.15 9.48
C HIS A 421 -3.43 -12.66 9.51
N ASP A 422 -2.99 -13.37 8.47
CA ASP A 422 -3.07 -14.84 8.38
C ASP A 422 -2.31 -15.51 9.53
N ILE A 423 -1.11 -15.01 9.86
CA ILE A 423 -0.32 -15.51 10.99
C ILE A 423 -1.05 -15.26 12.32
N LEU A 424 -1.70 -14.11 12.49
CA LEU A 424 -2.48 -13.80 13.69
C LEU A 424 -3.71 -14.73 13.78
N ALA A 425 -4.42 -14.94 12.68
CA ALA A 425 -5.58 -15.83 12.59
C ALA A 425 -5.21 -17.30 12.87
N ASP A 426 -4.11 -17.81 12.30
CA ASP A 426 -3.57 -19.15 12.56
C ASP A 426 -3.25 -19.37 14.05
N GLN A 427 -2.88 -18.29 14.73
CA GLN A 427 -2.55 -18.27 16.16
C GLN A 427 -3.75 -17.91 17.03
N GLN A 428 -4.95 -17.85 16.44
CA GLN A 428 -6.22 -17.57 17.12
C GLN A 428 -6.21 -16.22 17.85
N VAL A 429 -5.45 -15.25 17.34
CA VAL A 429 -5.49 -13.86 17.83
C VAL A 429 -6.77 -13.22 17.29
N PRO A 430 -7.72 -12.82 18.15
CA PRO A 430 -8.98 -12.24 17.69
C PRO A 430 -8.75 -10.89 17.01
N PRO A 431 -9.41 -10.60 15.87
CA PRO A 431 -9.33 -9.30 15.23
C PRO A 431 -10.07 -8.23 16.06
N ILE A 432 -9.61 -6.98 15.96
CA ILE A 432 -10.23 -5.86 16.68
C ILE A 432 -11.44 -5.33 15.93
N GLY A 433 -12.53 -5.09 16.67
CA GLY A 433 -13.70 -4.35 16.19
C GLY A 433 -14.49 -5.00 15.07
N GLY A 434 -14.30 -6.30 14.82
CA GLY A 434 -14.89 -7.00 13.67
C GLY A 434 -14.13 -6.76 12.38
N PHE A 435 -12.85 -6.35 12.46
CA PHE A 435 -11.96 -6.33 11.32
C PHE A 435 -11.89 -7.72 10.67
N GLU A 436 -12.12 -7.79 9.37
CA GLU A 436 -12.07 -9.04 8.61
C GLU A 436 -11.51 -8.79 7.19
N VAL A 437 -11.05 -9.87 6.54
CA VAL A 437 -10.68 -9.84 5.13
C VAL A 437 -11.74 -10.60 4.34
N LEU A 438 -12.45 -9.88 3.45
CA LEU A 438 -13.42 -10.49 2.56
C LEU A 438 -12.69 -11.15 1.38
N HIS A 439 -12.68 -12.48 1.36
CA HIS A 439 -12.23 -13.26 0.21
C HIS A 439 -13.37 -13.44 -0.80
N THR A 440 -13.24 -12.77 -1.95
CA THR A 440 -14.27 -12.81 -3.01
C THR A 440 -14.41 -14.18 -3.69
N ALA A 441 -13.46 -15.10 -3.47
CA ALA A 441 -13.52 -16.48 -3.94
C ALA A 441 -14.75 -17.24 -3.43
N ALA A 442 -15.26 -16.88 -2.23
CA ALA A 442 -16.47 -17.47 -1.66
C ALA A 442 -17.75 -17.11 -2.45
N LEU A 443 -17.66 -16.19 -3.42
CA LEU A 443 -18.77 -15.79 -4.29
C LEU A 443 -18.79 -16.55 -5.63
N ALA A 444 -17.90 -17.54 -5.80
CA ALA A 444 -17.63 -18.22 -7.07
C ALA A 444 -18.89 -18.81 -7.72
#